data_AF-A0A5N8WWJ8-F1
#
_entry.id   AF-A0A5N8WWJ8-F1
#
_cell.length_a   1.000
_cell.length_b   1.000
_cell.length_c   1.000
_cell.angle_alpha   90.00
_cell.angle_beta   90.00
_cell.angle_gamma   90.00
#
_symmetry.space_group_name_H-M   'P 1'
#
loop_
_entity.id
_entity.type
_entity.pdbx_description
1 polymer ?
#
loop_
_entity_poly.entity_id
_entity_poly.type
_entity_poly.pdbx_seq_one_letter_code
_entity_poly.pdbx_strand_id
1 'polypeptide(L)'
;MAETTELAPAPAGAPSLQTAGRGLGQLAVAVIGMSGLRLDQPERRVLRALVWACVVAAGFSAEQQFRAAAGSSGAVRWAAVGYAVVIAVLYYGGLIAVLDTAVARRFTHAVGEARAVGGFDFVLGLLFLQQGLCQGLLMAAFPGQLPEVGVDGLWIVLGVVLGIVGFGTKLWATWLTGLNTYYCRDMFLGRATATDGYVVRGPYRWLRNPMYGVGNLHGYGVALCYRSVAGLVCVAVFQVLIYVFYFVREKPFIVRTYLGGTAA
;
A
#
# COMPACT_ATOMS: atom_id res chain seq x y z
N MET A 1 18.33 16.96 -34.44
CA MET A 1 18.26 17.97 -33.36
C MET A 1 17.14 17.56 -32.44
N ALA A 2 17.49 17.00 -31.28
CA ALA A 2 16.52 16.59 -30.27
C ALA A 2 16.21 17.81 -29.40
N GLU A 3 14.96 18.27 -29.46
CA GLU A 3 14.46 19.33 -28.59
C GLU A 3 14.38 18.76 -27.18
N THR A 4 15.35 19.10 -26.34
CA THR A 4 15.30 18.87 -24.89
C THR A 4 14.22 19.80 -24.34
N THR A 5 13.00 19.31 -24.25
CA THR A 5 11.93 20.00 -23.51
C THR A 5 12.35 20.01 -22.03
N GLU A 6 12.91 21.13 -21.63
CA GLU A 6 13.29 21.42 -20.25
C GLU A 6 11.99 21.44 -19.43
N LEU A 7 11.81 20.41 -18.59
CA LEU A 7 10.70 20.31 -17.66
C LEU A 7 10.70 21.55 -16.77
N ALA A 8 9.68 22.40 -16.92
CA ALA A 8 9.51 23.57 -16.07
C ALA A 8 9.53 23.14 -14.59
N PRO A 9 10.32 23.81 -13.72
CA PRO A 9 10.37 23.47 -12.32
C PRO A 9 8.99 23.66 -11.69
N ALA A 10 8.54 22.64 -10.95
CA ALA A 10 7.28 22.70 -10.21
C ALA A 10 7.29 23.91 -9.25
N PRO A 11 6.16 24.64 -9.13
CA PRO A 11 6.08 25.76 -8.20
C PRO A 11 6.33 25.28 -6.77
N ALA A 12 7.10 26.07 -6.02
CA ALA A 12 7.51 25.77 -4.66
C ALA A 12 6.29 25.60 -3.73
N GLY A 13 5.94 24.36 -3.44
CA GLY A 13 4.97 23.94 -2.42
C GLY A 13 5.68 23.39 -1.19
N ALA A 14 4.99 23.43 -0.05
CA ALA A 14 5.45 23.14 1.31
C ALA A 14 6.44 21.95 1.43
N PRO A 15 7.37 21.98 2.40
CA PRO A 15 8.59 21.20 2.34
C PRO A 15 8.30 19.70 2.34
N SER A 16 8.95 18.97 1.43
CA SER A 16 9.25 17.56 1.66
C SER A 16 9.75 17.40 3.11
N LEU A 17 9.56 16.24 3.75
CA LEU A 17 9.96 15.98 5.14
C LEU A 17 11.45 16.35 5.46
N GLN A 18 12.23 16.72 4.45
CA GLN A 18 13.57 17.29 4.47
C GLN A 18 13.74 18.66 5.16
N THR A 19 12.71 19.41 5.58
CA THR A 19 12.97 20.57 6.47
C THR A 19 13.47 20.07 7.82
N ALA A 20 14.79 20.18 7.97
CA ALA A 20 15.65 19.64 9.01
C ALA A 20 15.10 19.80 10.43
N GLY A 21 15.15 18.70 11.21
CA GLY A 21 15.11 18.77 12.67
C GLY A 21 14.40 17.64 13.44
N ARG A 22 13.74 16.65 12.81
CA ARG A 22 12.94 15.63 13.56
C ARG A 22 12.95 14.21 12.96
N GLY A 23 14.14 13.66 12.68
CA GLY A 23 14.30 12.38 11.97
C GLY A 23 13.54 11.17 12.54
N LEU A 24 13.53 10.98 13.87
CA LEU A 24 12.84 9.84 14.49
C LEU A 24 11.32 9.99 14.52
N GLY A 25 10.81 11.21 14.77
CA GLY A 25 9.37 11.47 14.78
C GLY A 25 8.76 11.32 13.39
N GLN A 26 9.46 11.78 12.35
CA GLN A 26 9.03 11.62 10.96
C GLN A 26 9.06 10.17 10.50
N LEU A 27 10.09 9.42 10.91
CA LEU A 27 10.16 7.98 10.68
C LEU A 27 8.99 7.24 11.33
N ALA A 28 8.68 7.54 12.59
CA ALA A 28 7.54 6.95 13.29
C ALA A 28 6.22 7.28 12.59
N VAL A 29 6.02 8.52 12.15
CA VAL A 29 4.83 8.93 11.38
C VAL A 29 4.75 8.19 10.05
N ALA A 30 5.87 8.00 9.34
CA ALA A 30 5.90 7.25 8.10
C ALA A 30 5.54 5.78 8.31
N VAL A 31 6.13 5.12 9.32
CA VAL A 31 5.84 3.72 9.65
C VAL A 31 4.38 3.54 10.06
N ILE A 32 3.85 4.42 10.92
CA ILE A 32 2.45 4.37 11.38
C ILE A 32 1.49 4.69 10.21
N GLY A 33 1.81 5.67 9.36
CA GLY A 33 1.00 5.97 8.19
C GLY A 33 1.00 4.83 7.17
N MET A 34 2.13 4.14 7.00
CA MET A 34 2.24 2.93 6.18
C MET A 34 1.50 1.73 6.78
N SER A 35 1.05 1.75 8.04
CA SER A 35 0.15 0.72 8.58
C SER A 35 -1.34 1.07 8.39
N GLY A 36 -1.64 2.15 7.66
CA GLY A 36 -3.00 2.65 7.44
C GLY A 36 -3.46 3.66 8.50
N LEU A 37 -2.68 3.90 9.56
CA LEU A 37 -3.02 4.86 10.61
C LEU A 37 -2.53 6.28 10.26
N ARG A 38 -3.41 7.05 9.63
CA ARG A 38 -3.17 8.46 9.29
C ARG A 38 -3.42 9.41 10.47
N LEU A 39 -2.40 9.61 11.32
CA LEU A 39 -2.43 10.52 12.47
C LEU A 39 -2.22 12.00 12.12
N ASP A 40 -1.89 12.27 10.85
CA ASP A 40 -1.72 13.61 10.28
C ASP A 40 -3.04 14.41 10.25
N GLN A 41 -4.19 13.77 10.45
CA GLN A 41 -5.50 14.44 10.56
C GLN A 41 -5.94 14.59 12.03
N PRO A 42 -5.83 15.80 12.63
CA PRO A 42 -6.07 15.99 14.06
C PRO A 42 -7.52 15.74 14.49
N GLU A 43 -8.50 16.10 13.67
CA GLU A 43 -9.93 16.10 14.04
C GLU A 43 -10.51 14.71 14.36
N ARG A 44 -9.86 13.62 13.92
CA ARG A 44 -10.33 12.24 14.15
C ARG A 44 -9.23 11.32 14.65
N ARG A 45 -8.13 11.87 15.16
CA ARG A 45 -6.94 11.11 15.53
C ARG A 45 -7.23 9.99 16.51
N VAL A 46 -8.01 10.27 17.56
CA VAL A 46 -8.37 9.30 18.60
C VAL A 46 -9.22 8.16 18.02
N LEU A 47 -10.29 8.49 17.30
CA LEU A 47 -11.15 7.48 16.68
C LEU A 47 -10.37 6.59 15.70
N ARG A 48 -9.53 7.19 14.85
CA ARG A 48 -8.69 6.44 13.90
C ARG A 48 -7.73 5.50 14.63
N ALA A 49 -7.08 5.96 15.70
CA ALA A 49 -6.19 5.15 16.50
C ALA A 49 -6.91 3.99 17.20
N LEU A 50 -8.10 4.23 17.77
CA LEU A 50 -8.92 3.19 18.39
C LEU A 50 -9.37 2.15 17.38
N VAL A 51 -9.92 2.57 16.24
CA VAL A 51 -10.32 1.65 15.16
C VAL A 51 -9.13 0.83 14.68
N TRP A 52 -7.97 1.46 14.46
CA TRP A 52 -6.75 0.77 14.06
C TRP A 52 -6.31 -0.26 15.10
N ALA A 53 -6.25 0.13 16.38
CA ALA A 53 -5.85 -0.77 17.46
C ALA A 53 -6.80 -1.95 17.61
N CYS A 54 -8.11 -1.72 17.51
CA CYS A 54 -9.13 -2.78 17.52
C CYS A 54 -8.95 -3.74 16.34
N VAL A 55 -8.74 -3.22 15.12
CA VAL A 55 -8.56 -4.05 13.92
C VAL A 55 -7.27 -4.87 14.01
N VAL A 56 -6.18 -4.28 14.48
CA VAL A 56 -4.90 -4.99 14.68
C VAL A 56 -5.03 -6.08 15.77
N ALA A 57 -5.65 -5.76 16.91
CA ALA A 57 -5.85 -6.73 17.99
C ALA A 57 -6.76 -7.89 17.56
N ALA A 58 -7.85 -7.59 16.84
CA ALA A 58 -8.72 -8.59 16.25
C ALA A 58 -7.97 -9.44 15.20
N GLY A 59 -7.12 -8.82 14.39
CA GLY A 59 -6.26 -9.49 13.41
C GLY A 59 -5.31 -10.49 14.05
N PHE A 60 -4.56 -10.08 15.08
CA PHE A 60 -3.67 -10.99 15.82
C PHE A 60 -4.45 -12.13 16.48
N SER A 61 -5.61 -11.83 17.07
CA SER A 61 -6.45 -12.85 17.69
C SER A 61 -6.95 -13.87 16.65
N ALA A 62 -7.40 -13.40 15.49
CA ALA A 62 -7.83 -14.23 14.38
C ALA A 62 -6.67 -15.06 13.81
N GLU A 63 -5.47 -14.50 13.70
CA GLU A 63 -4.28 -15.22 13.22
C GLU A 63 -3.97 -16.42 14.12
N GLN A 64 -4.00 -16.25 15.44
CA GLN A 64 -3.77 -17.33 16.39
C GLN A 64 -4.83 -18.44 16.26
N GLN A 65 -6.10 -18.06 16.10
CA GLN A 65 -7.19 -19.02 15.89
C GLN A 65 -7.05 -19.78 14.56
N PHE A 66 -6.72 -19.07 13.48
CA PHE A 66 -6.54 -19.66 12.16
C PHE A 66 -5.36 -20.63 12.15
N ARG A 67 -4.25 -20.25 12.80
CA ARG A 67 -3.07 -21.11 12.93
C ARG A 67 -3.38 -22.38 13.73
N ALA A 68 -4.10 -22.25 14.85
CA ALA A 68 -4.52 -23.40 15.67
C ALA A 68 -5.47 -24.34 14.91
N ALA A 69 -6.33 -23.80 14.03
CA ALA A 69 -7.29 -24.56 13.25
C ALA A 69 -6.78 -25.04 11.87
N ALA A 70 -5.59 -24.61 11.45
CA ALA A 70 -5.06 -24.83 10.09
C ALA A 70 -4.94 -26.32 9.72
N GLY A 71 -4.78 -27.21 10.70
CA GLY A 71 -4.69 -28.66 10.50
C GLY A 71 -6.02 -29.41 10.61
N SER A 72 -7.07 -28.77 11.14
CA SER A 72 -8.30 -29.47 11.59
C SER A 72 -9.57 -29.02 10.87
N SER A 73 -9.56 -27.89 10.14
CA SER A 73 -10.77 -27.36 9.50
C SER A 73 -10.54 -26.80 8.10
N GLY A 74 -11.13 -27.45 7.10
CA GLY A 74 -11.20 -26.91 5.74
C GLY A 74 -12.02 -25.61 5.65
N ALA A 75 -12.99 -25.40 6.55
CA ALA A 75 -13.81 -24.19 6.56
C ALA A 75 -12.99 -22.94 6.87
N VAL A 76 -12.02 -23.03 7.80
CA VAL A 76 -11.11 -21.92 8.13
C VAL A 76 -10.24 -21.52 6.94
N ARG A 77 -9.73 -22.51 6.19
CA ARG A 77 -8.97 -22.29 4.96
C ARG A 77 -9.79 -21.57 3.89
N TRP A 78 -11.02 -22.02 3.66
CA TRP A 78 -11.93 -21.36 2.70
C TRP A 78 -12.35 -19.96 3.15
N ALA A 79 -12.55 -19.74 4.46
CA ALA A 79 -12.81 -18.42 5.00
C ALA A 79 -11.63 -17.46 4.76
N ALA A 80 -10.38 -17.93 4.94
CA ALA A 80 -9.19 -17.15 4.65
C ALA A 80 -9.09 -16.76 3.17
N VAL A 81 -9.34 -17.72 2.27
CA VAL A 81 -9.36 -17.49 0.81
C VAL A 81 -10.45 -16.49 0.44
N GLY A 82 -11.69 -16.72 0.90
CA GLY A 82 -12.81 -15.82 0.65
C GLY A 82 -12.53 -14.41 1.14
N TYR A 83 -11.94 -14.27 2.32
CA TYR A 83 -11.55 -12.98 2.87
C TYR A 83 -10.51 -12.27 2.00
N ALA A 84 -9.45 -12.97 1.57
CA ALA A 84 -8.45 -12.41 0.67
C ALA A 84 -9.05 -11.97 -0.68
N VAL A 85 -9.98 -12.74 -1.25
CA VAL A 85 -10.68 -12.39 -2.50
C VAL A 85 -11.54 -11.14 -2.31
N VAL A 86 -12.33 -11.08 -1.25
CA VAL A 86 -13.18 -9.91 -0.95
C VAL A 86 -12.32 -8.65 -0.80
N ILE A 87 -11.23 -8.72 -0.04
CA ILE A 87 -10.33 -7.56 0.14
C ILE A 87 -9.63 -7.18 -1.17
N ALA A 88 -9.18 -8.14 -1.98
CA ALA A 88 -8.59 -7.84 -3.28
C ALA A 88 -9.58 -7.10 -4.19
N VAL A 89 -10.84 -7.55 -4.25
CA VAL A 89 -11.90 -6.93 -5.06
C VAL A 89 -12.24 -5.53 -4.53
N LEU A 90 -12.45 -5.39 -3.22
CA LEU A 90 -12.79 -4.09 -2.63
C LEU A 90 -11.66 -3.08 -2.78
N TYR A 91 -10.41 -3.50 -2.57
CA TYR A 91 -9.26 -2.61 -2.68
C TYR A 91 -8.97 -2.26 -4.14
N TYR A 92 -8.55 -3.22 -4.97
CA TYR A 92 -8.12 -2.92 -6.34
C TYR A 92 -9.28 -2.58 -7.26
N GLY A 93 -10.43 -3.27 -7.12
CA GLY A 93 -11.64 -2.91 -7.84
C GLY A 93 -12.14 -1.52 -7.42
N GLY A 94 -12.11 -1.20 -6.13
CA GLY A 94 -12.44 0.13 -5.62
C GLY A 94 -11.52 1.23 -6.16
N LEU A 95 -10.20 1.00 -6.15
CA LEU A 95 -9.22 1.93 -6.73
C LEU A 95 -9.53 2.20 -8.21
N ILE A 96 -9.78 1.16 -9.01
CA ILE A 96 -10.07 1.28 -10.45
C ILE A 96 -11.43 1.95 -10.71
N ALA A 97 -12.43 1.67 -9.88
CA ALA A 97 -13.79 2.17 -10.03
C ALA A 97 -13.94 3.63 -9.58
N VAL A 98 -13.14 4.08 -8.60
CA VAL A 98 -13.28 5.41 -7.99
C VAL A 98 -12.26 6.40 -8.54
N LEU A 99 -10.98 6.04 -8.61
CA LEU A 99 -9.91 7.01 -8.90
C LEU A 99 -9.92 7.48 -10.36
N ASP A 100 -9.77 8.79 -10.55
CA ASP A 100 -9.85 9.48 -11.85
C ASP A 100 -11.18 9.26 -12.60
N THR A 101 -12.29 9.04 -11.88
CA THR A 101 -13.60 8.77 -12.48
C THR A 101 -14.69 9.80 -12.12
N ALA A 102 -15.83 9.70 -12.78
CA ALA A 102 -17.02 10.49 -12.45
C ALA A 102 -17.58 10.17 -11.05
N VAL A 103 -17.30 8.99 -10.49
CA VAL A 103 -17.76 8.60 -9.15
C VAL A 103 -17.14 9.51 -8.09
N ALA A 104 -15.81 9.67 -8.13
CA ALA A 104 -15.09 10.56 -7.23
C ALA A 104 -15.58 12.02 -7.37
N ARG A 105 -15.76 12.50 -8.61
CA ARG A 105 -16.27 13.86 -8.87
C ARG A 105 -17.67 14.10 -8.32
N ARG A 106 -18.60 13.17 -8.54
CA ARG A 106 -19.99 13.25 -8.03
C ARG A 106 -20.02 13.24 -6.51
N PHE A 107 -19.24 12.36 -5.89
CA PHE A 107 -19.16 12.30 -4.43
C PHE A 107 -18.58 13.59 -3.86
N THR A 108 -17.48 14.10 -4.43
CA THR A 108 -16.87 15.38 -4.04
C THR A 108 -17.85 16.55 -4.16
N HIS A 109 -18.65 16.61 -5.24
CA HIS A 109 -19.68 17.63 -5.41
C HIS A 109 -20.82 17.50 -4.38
N ALA A 110 -21.22 16.27 -4.02
CA ALA A 110 -22.34 16.02 -3.14
C ALA A 110 -22.06 16.35 -1.67
N VAL A 111 -20.86 16.04 -1.16
CA VAL A 111 -20.53 16.19 0.27
C VAL A 111 -19.53 17.31 0.58
N GLY A 112 -18.96 17.92 -0.46
CA GLY A 112 -17.88 18.90 -0.36
C GLY A 112 -16.49 18.27 -0.25
N GLU A 113 -15.49 18.94 -0.82
CA GLU A 113 -14.12 18.42 -0.99
C GLU A 113 -13.48 17.95 0.32
N ALA A 114 -13.52 18.76 1.38
CA ALA A 114 -12.88 18.43 2.66
C ALA A 114 -13.45 17.13 3.27
N ARG A 115 -14.78 16.96 3.25
CA ARG A 115 -15.45 15.75 3.75
C ARG A 115 -15.19 14.56 2.84
N ALA A 116 -15.19 14.77 1.52
CA ALA A 116 -14.94 13.73 0.54
C ALA A 116 -13.52 13.16 0.68
N VAL A 117 -12.50 14.02 0.77
CA VAL A 117 -11.11 13.63 0.98
C VAL A 117 -10.92 12.93 2.32
N GLY A 118 -11.47 13.47 3.40
CA GLY A 118 -11.37 12.84 4.73
C GLY A 118 -11.98 11.44 4.79
N GLY A 119 -13.14 11.25 4.13
CA GLY A 119 -13.79 9.95 3.97
C GLY A 119 -12.99 8.99 3.10
N PHE A 120 -12.51 9.45 1.95
CA PHE A 120 -11.65 8.69 1.05
C PHE A 120 -10.39 8.18 1.76
N ASP A 121 -9.66 9.06 2.45
CA ASP A 121 -8.44 8.69 3.17
C ASP A 121 -8.71 7.68 4.28
N PHE A 122 -9.87 7.75 4.94
CA PHE A 122 -10.27 6.79 5.96
C PHE A 122 -10.55 5.41 5.35
N VAL A 123 -11.36 5.36 4.30
CA VAL A 123 -11.69 4.10 3.61
C VAL A 123 -10.44 3.46 3.00
N LEU A 124 -9.60 4.27 2.33
CA LEU A 124 -8.36 3.79 1.74
C LEU A 124 -7.40 3.23 2.80
N GLY A 125 -7.23 3.94 3.93
CA GLY A 125 -6.40 3.47 5.05
C GLY A 125 -6.92 2.18 5.67
N LEU A 126 -8.24 2.04 5.82
CA LEU A 126 -8.86 0.82 6.33
C LEU A 126 -8.67 -0.36 5.38
N LEU A 127 -8.92 -0.18 4.08
CA LEU A 127 -8.71 -1.24 3.09
C LEU A 127 -7.23 -1.63 2.98
N PHE A 128 -6.32 -0.67 3.09
CA PHE A 128 -4.88 -0.93 3.11
C PHE A 128 -4.47 -1.77 4.33
N LEU A 129 -5.01 -1.49 5.51
CA LEU A 129 -4.79 -2.31 6.70
C LEU A 129 -5.36 -3.73 6.50
N GLN A 130 -6.57 -3.84 5.96
CA GLN A 130 -7.18 -5.15 5.70
C GLN A 130 -6.43 -5.97 4.67
N GLN A 131 -5.76 -5.32 3.70
CA GLN A 131 -4.89 -5.99 2.73
C GLN A 131 -3.73 -6.75 3.37
N GLY A 132 -3.12 -6.18 4.42
CA GLY A 132 -2.08 -6.88 5.19
C GLY A 132 -2.65 -8.03 6.01
N LEU A 133 -3.79 -7.79 6.68
CA LEU A 133 -4.43 -8.78 7.53
C LEU A 133 -4.91 -10.01 6.75
N CYS A 134 -5.56 -9.84 5.60
CA CYS A 134 -6.06 -10.97 4.83
C CYS A 134 -4.91 -11.86 4.32
N GLN A 135 -3.75 -11.27 4.00
CA GLN A 135 -2.55 -12.02 3.62
C GLN A 135 -1.99 -12.81 4.82
N GLY A 136 -1.89 -12.20 5.99
CA GLY A 136 -1.43 -12.87 7.22
C GLY A 136 -2.33 -14.04 7.63
N LEU A 137 -3.66 -13.85 7.59
CA LEU A 137 -4.63 -14.91 7.91
C LEU A 137 -4.58 -16.07 6.92
N LEU A 138 -4.38 -15.79 5.62
CA LEU A 138 -4.19 -16.83 4.62
C LEU A 138 -2.91 -17.63 4.89
N MET A 139 -1.81 -16.95 5.19
CA MET A 139 -0.54 -17.62 5.53
C MET A 139 -0.68 -18.48 6.79
N ALA A 140 -1.41 -18.01 7.80
CA ALA A 140 -1.70 -18.75 9.02
C ALA A 140 -2.61 -19.97 8.80
N ALA A 141 -3.53 -19.92 7.84
CA ALA A 141 -4.39 -21.06 7.47
C ALA A 141 -3.69 -22.12 6.61
N PHE A 142 -2.60 -21.74 5.93
CA PHE A 142 -1.83 -22.60 5.03
C PHE A 142 -0.32 -22.59 5.34
N PRO A 143 0.12 -22.93 6.57
CA PRO A 143 1.53 -22.96 6.91
C PRO A 143 2.21 -24.24 6.39
N GLY A 144 3.54 -24.21 6.24
CA GLY A 144 4.34 -25.43 6.08
C GLY A 144 4.20 -26.16 4.72
N GLN A 145 3.78 -25.47 3.66
CA GLN A 145 3.61 -26.03 2.33
C GLN A 145 4.92 -26.09 1.51
N LEU A 146 5.94 -25.30 1.86
CA LEU A 146 7.25 -25.38 1.22
C LEU A 146 8.03 -26.61 1.72
N PRO A 147 8.83 -27.26 0.84
CA PRO A 147 9.60 -28.45 1.20
C PRO A 147 10.66 -28.16 2.27
N GLU A 148 11.02 -29.20 3.01
CA GLU A 148 12.23 -29.20 3.83
C GLU A 148 13.46 -29.21 2.94
N VAL A 149 14.47 -28.43 3.30
CA VAL A 149 15.68 -28.19 2.50
C VAL A 149 16.97 -28.63 3.20
N GLY A 150 16.85 -29.33 4.33
CA GLY A 150 17.99 -29.81 5.13
C GLY A 150 18.83 -28.72 5.80
N VAL A 151 18.43 -27.45 5.67
CA VAL A 151 19.06 -26.30 6.33
C VAL A 151 18.02 -25.62 7.21
N ASP A 152 18.16 -25.84 8.52
CA ASP A 152 17.24 -25.28 9.51
C ASP A 152 17.21 -23.75 9.42
N GLY A 153 16.00 -23.20 9.38
CA GLY A 153 15.80 -21.75 9.36
C GLY A 153 16.08 -21.05 8.03
N LEU A 154 16.46 -21.75 6.94
CA LEU A 154 16.74 -21.12 5.65
C LEU A 154 15.59 -20.22 5.18
N TRP A 155 14.35 -20.73 5.22
CA TRP A 155 13.17 -19.98 4.81
C TRP A 155 12.93 -18.73 5.67
N ILE A 156 13.25 -18.78 6.97
CA ILE A 156 13.15 -17.65 7.87
C ILE A 156 14.20 -16.60 7.52
N VAL A 157 15.46 -16.99 7.29
CA VAL A 157 16.54 -16.07 6.92
C VAL A 157 16.21 -15.37 5.60
N LEU A 158 15.84 -16.13 4.57
CA LEU A 158 15.40 -15.55 3.29
C LEU A 158 14.20 -14.63 3.47
N GLY A 159 13.24 -15.05 4.31
CA GLY A 159 12.05 -14.27 4.63
C GLY A 159 12.38 -12.92 5.27
N VAL A 160 13.28 -12.91 6.26
CA VAL A 160 13.74 -11.69 6.93
C VAL A 160 14.51 -10.78 5.97
N VAL A 161 15.38 -11.32 5.13
CA VAL A 161 16.13 -10.53 4.13
C VAL A 161 15.17 -9.85 3.15
N LEU A 162 14.20 -10.59 2.59
CA LEU A 162 13.18 -10.01 1.72
C LEU A 162 12.30 -8.99 2.46
N GLY A 163 11.99 -9.26 3.73
CA GLY A 163 11.32 -8.35 4.67
C GLY A 163 12.02 -7.00 4.77
N ILE A 164 13.31 -7.01 5.12
CA ILE A 164 14.13 -5.82 5.31
C ILE A 164 14.27 -5.04 4.00
N VAL A 165 14.61 -5.71 2.89
CA VAL A 165 14.80 -5.06 1.58
C VAL A 165 13.49 -4.43 1.08
N GLY A 166 12.38 -5.18 1.15
CA GLY A 166 11.09 -4.69 0.68
C GLY A 166 10.55 -3.55 1.55
N PHE A 167 10.51 -3.75 2.87
CA PHE A 167 10.01 -2.72 3.78
C PHE A 167 10.91 -1.48 3.78
N GLY A 168 12.24 -1.65 3.77
CA GLY A 168 13.20 -0.55 3.65
C GLY A 168 13.00 0.26 2.37
N THR A 169 12.74 -0.40 1.24
CA THR A 169 12.44 0.28 -0.04
C THR A 169 11.12 1.06 0.04
N LYS A 170 10.06 0.48 0.65
CA LYS A 170 8.78 1.18 0.86
C LYS A 170 8.94 2.41 1.74
N LEU A 171 9.67 2.26 2.85
CA LEU A 171 9.94 3.35 3.77
C LEU A 171 10.75 4.45 3.10
N TRP A 172 11.78 4.10 2.31
CA TRP A 172 12.59 5.06 1.57
C TRP A 172 11.77 5.82 0.53
N ALA A 173 10.93 5.12 -0.24
CA ALA A 173 10.02 5.75 -1.19
C ALA A 173 9.05 6.70 -0.47
N THR A 174 8.38 6.21 0.58
CA THR A 174 7.39 6.97 1.39
C THR A 174 8.01 8.20 2.04
N TRP A 175 9.28 8.12 2.50
CA TRP A 175 10.00 9.28 3.01
C TRP A 175 10.11 10.39 1.96
N LEU A 176 10.33 10.04 0.70
CA LEU A 176 10.56 10.99 -0.39
C LEU A 176 9.27 11.57 -0.97
N THR A 177 8.21 10.75 -1.05
CA THR A 177 6.93 11.08 -1.70
C THR A 177 5.81 11.38 -0.69
N GLY A 178 6.08 11.25 0.61
CA GLY A 178 5.10 11.43 1.67
C GLY A 178 4.10 10.27 1.81
N LEU A 179 3.17 10.44 2.77
CA LEU A 179 2.11 9.46 3.05
C LEU A 179 0.97 9.49 2.04
N ASN A 180 0.81 10.57 1.26
CA ASN A 180 -0.10 10.65 0.11
C ASN A 180 0.51 9.95 -1.11
N THR A 181 1.07 8.78 -0.86
CA THR A 181 1.74 7.98 -1.86
C THR A 181 0.73 7.37 -2.82
N TYR A 182 1.16 7.11 -4.06
CA TYR A 182 0.38 6.58 -5.20
C TYR A 182 -0.55 7.56 -5.92
N TYR A 183 -0.34 8.88 -5.76
CA TYR A 183 -1.19 9.91 -6.36
C TYR A 183 -2.69 9.71 -6.08
N CYS A 184 -3.07 8.87 -5.11
CA CYS A 184 -4.43 8.42 -4.91
C CYS A 184 -5.36 9.59 -4.60
N ARG A 185 -4.86 10.56 -3.81
CA ARG A 185 -5.58 11.79 -3.50
C ARG A 185 -5.70 12.70 -4.73
N ASP A 186 -4.61 12.90 -5.46
CA ASP A 186 -4.57 13.71 -6.68
C ASP A 186 -5.49 13.13 -7.77
N MET A 187 -5.52 11.79 -7.93
CA MET A 187 -6.43 11.06 -8.81
C MET A 187 -7.88 11.13 -8.34
N PHE A 188 -8.12 11.09 -7.03
CA PHE A 188 -9.46 11.24 -6.47
C PHE A 188 -10.01 12.65 -6.74
N LEU A 189 -9.15 13.67 -6.64
CA LEU A 189 -9.50 15.06 -6.96
C LEU A 189 -9.43 15.38 -8.45
N GLY A 190 -8.81 14.53 -9.26
CA GLY A 190 -8.61 14.72 -10.69
C GLY A 190 -7.63 15.84 -11.04
N ARG A 191 -6.75 16.25 -10.12
CA ARG A 191 -5.80 17.36 -10.30
C ARG A 191 -4.56 17.16 -9.43
N ALA A 192 -3.44 17.74 -9.86
CA ALA A 192 -2.26 17.84 -9.01
C ALA A 192 -2.58 18.72 -7.80
N THR A 193 -2.41 18.17 -6.60
CA THR A 193 -2.39 18.98 -5.37
C THR A 193 -0.95 19.39 -5.12
N ALA A 194 -0.72 20.71 -5.08
CA ALA A 194 0.57 21.39 -5.26
C ALA A 194 1.71 21.08 -4.27
N THR A 195 1.60 20.05 -3.43
CA THR A 195 2.54 19.81 -2.32
C THR A 195 3.71 18.89 -2.67
N ASP A 196 3.57 17.92 -3.59
CA ASP A 196 4.67 17.00 -3.93
C ASP A 196 4.64 16.71 -5.44
N GLY A 197 5.49 17.40 -6.21
CA GLY A 197 5.61 17.20 -7.66
C GLY A 197 6.05 15.78 -8.05
N TYR A 198 6.25 15.55 -9.35
CA TYR A 198 6.72 14.25 -9.84
C TYR A 198 8.12 13.90 -9.29
N VAL A 199 8.24 12.79 -8.55
CA VAL A 199 9.47 12.43 -7.83
C VAL A 199 10.32 11.45 -8.66
N VAL A 200 11.54 11.86 -8.99
CA VAL A 200 12.52 11.05 -9.76
C VAL A 200 13.82 10.77 -8.98
N ARG A 201 13.83 11.00 -7.66
CA ARG A 201 15.00 10.84 -6.77
C ARG A 201 14.90 9.60 -5.87
N GLY A 202 16.03 9.21 -5.27
CA GLY A 202 16.10 8.02 -4.41
C GLY A 202 15.84 6.72 -5.20
N PRO A 203 15.00 5.79 -4.71
CA PRO A 203 14.77 4.52 -5.39
C PRO A 203 14.09 4.72 -6.76
N TYR A 204 13.43 5.87 -6.96
CA TYR A 204 12.81 6.27 -8.22
C TYR A 204 13.81 6.53 -9.36
N ARG A 205 15.12 6.66 -9.06
CA ARG A 205 16.17 6.77 -10.09
C ARG A 205 16.37 5.48 -10.89
N TRP A 206 16.09 4.34 -10.27
CA TRP A 206 16.32 3.02 -10.86
C TRP A 206 15.02 2.25 -11.10
N LEU A 207 13.99 2.51 -10.28
CA LEU A 207 12.72 1.80 -10.32
C LEU A 207 11.59 2.80 -10.54
N ARG A 208 10.77 2.60 -11.58
CA ARG A 208 9.60 3.47 -11.81
C ARG A 208 8.58 3.39 -10.67
N ASN A 209 8.36 2.18 -10.15
CA ASN A 209 7.39 1.90 -9.08
C ASN A 209 8.06 1.11 -7.95
N PRO A 210 8.96 1.72 -7.15
CA PRO A 210 9.75 1.02 -6.15
C PRO A 210 8.87 0.35 -5.08
N MET A 211 7.73 0.94 -4.72
CA MET A 211 6.82 0.36 -3.73
C MET A 211 6.02 -0.85 -4.25
N TYR A 212 5.67 -0.88 -5.54
CA TYR A 212 4.95 -2.00 -6.17
C TYR A 212 5.88 -3.15 -6.55
N GLY A 213 7.12 -2.85 -6.92
CA GLY A 213 8.14 -3.83 -7.26
C GLY A 213 8.83 -4.35 -6.02
N VAL A 214 10.05 -3.88 -5.79
CA VAL A 214 10.93 -4.29 -4.67
C VAL A 214 10.23 -4.12 -3.32
N GLY A 215 9.44 -3.05 -3.16
CA GLY A 215 8.67 -2.79 -1.96
C GLY A 215 7.74 -3.93 -1.58
N ASN A 216 7.26 -4.73 -2.52
CA ASN A 216 6.36 -5.85 -2.24
C ASN A 216 7.08 -7.10 -1.71
N LEU A 217 8.42 -7.14 -1.75
CA LEU A 217 9.22 -8.27 -1.26
C LEU A 217 8.94 -8.61 0.22
N HIS A 218 8.54 -7.64 1.04
CA HIS A 218 8.17 -7.90 2.43
C HIS A 218 7.03 -8.92 2.56
N GLY A 219 6.02 -8.89 1.67
CA GLY A 219 4.91 -9.84 1.70
C GLY A 219 5.38 -11.26 1.38
N TYR A 220 6.26 -11.40 0.39
CA TYR A 220 6.89 -12.69 0.07
C TYR A 220 7.75 -13.16 1.24
N GLY A 221 8.47 -12.25 1.90
CA GLY A 221 9.28 -12.56 3.06
C GLY A 221 8.47 -13.16 4.21
N VAL A 222 7.32 -12.55 4.53
CA VAL A 222 6.38 -13.10 5.52
C VAL A 222 5.86 -14.47 5.07
N ALA A 223 5.50 -14.65 3.80
CA ALA A 223 5.06 -15.95 3.29
C ALA A 223 6.13 -17.05 3.43
N LEU A 224 7.41 -16.72 3.24
CA LEU A 224 8.53 -17.64 3.46
C LEU A 224 8.69 -18.00 4.94
N CYS A 225 8.55 -17.05 5.85
CA CYS A 225 8.57 -17.33 7.29
C CYS A 225 7.47 -18.31 7.71
N TYR A 226 6.31 -18.26 7.04
CA TYR A 226 5.22 -19.22 7.21
C TYR A 226 5.37 -20.51 6.40
N ARG A 227 6.35 -20.56 5.50
CA ARG A 227 6.51 -21.60 4.49
C ARG A 227 5.22 -21.81 3.68
N SER A 228 4.49 -20.74 3.39
CA SER A 228 3.15 -20.79 2.81
C SER A 228 3.18 -20.53 1.30
N VAL A 229 2.90 -21.58 0.51
CA VAL A 229 2.73 -21.46 -0.95
C VAL A 229 1.50 -20.62 -1.28
N ALA A 230 0.39 -20.84 -0.56
CA ALA A 230 -0.81 -20.03 -0.71
C ALA A 230 -0.54 -18.55 -0.41
N GLY A 231 0.27 -18.26 0.60
CA GLY A 231 0.76 -16.91 0.91
C GLY A 231 1.55 -16.29 -0.24
N LEU A 232 2.51 -17.03 -0.82
CA LEU A 232 3.30 -16.57 -1.96
C LEU A 232 2.41 -16.24 -3.17
N VAL A 233 1.46 -17.13 -3.50
CA VAL A 233 0.49 -16.90 -4.58
C VAL A 233 -0.37 -15.68 -4.31
N CYS A 234 -0.87 -15.51 -3.09
CA CYS A 234 -1.68 -14.36 -2.71
C CYS A 234 -0.92 -13.04 -2.85
N VAL A 235 0.33 -12.98 -2.35
CA VAL A 235 1.17 -11.78 -2.50
C VAL A 235 1.45 -11.48 -3.98
N ALA A 236 1.69 -12.50 -4.80
CA ALA A 236 1.87 -12.34 -6.25
C ALA A 236 0.62 -11.81 -6.93
N VAL A 237 -0.57 -12.33 -6.61
CA VAL A 237 -1.85 -11.82 -7.14
C VAL A 237 -2.04 -10.36 -6.77
N PHE A 238 -1.83 -9.98 -5.51
CA PHE A 238 -1.93 -8.59 -5.06
C PHE A 238 -0.91 -7.70 -5.78
N GLN A 239 0.31 -8.20 -6.02
CA GLN A 239 1.31 -7.48 -6.81
C GLN A 239 0.86 -7.25 -8.25
N VAL A 240 0.31 -8.27 -8.90
CA VAL A 240 -0.22 -8.14 -10.27
C VAL A 240 -1.37 -7.14 -10.29
N LEU A 241 -2.30 -7.21 -9.34
CA LEU A 241 -3.45 -6.30 -9.29
C LEU A 241 -3.05 -4.83 -9.08
N ILE A 242 -2.02 -4.55 -8.26
CA ILE A 242 -1.53 -3.18 -8.12
C ILE A 242 -0.85 -2.68 -9.41
N TYR A 243 -0.17 -3.56 -10.16
CA TYR A 243 0.36 -3.19 -11.48
C TYR A 243 -0.75 -3.01 -12.52
N VAL A 244 -1.83 -3.80 -12.48
CA VAL A 244 -3.01 -3.57 -13.32
C VAL A 244 -3.60 -2.20 -13.03
N PHE A 245 -3.81 -1.85 -11.76
CA PHE A 245 -4.24 -0.51 -11.37
C PHE A 245 -3.28 0.58 -11.90
N TYR A 246 -1.97 0.38 -11.74
CA TYR A 246 -0.94 1.30 -12.23
C TYR A 246 -1.11 1.55 -13.74
N PHE A 247 -1.17 0.51 -14.55
CA PHE A 247 -1.24 0.67 -16.01
C PHE A 247 -2.59 1.22 -16.48
N VAL A 248 -3.70 0.82 -15.85
CA VAL A 248 -5.06 1.20 -16.28
C VAL A 248 -5.43 2.61 -15.81
N ARG A 249 -4.98 3.06 -14.63
CA ARG A 249 -5.42 4.31 -14.01
C ARG A 249 -4.28 5.25 -13.66
N GLU A 250 -3.31 4.79 -12.89
CA GLU A 250 -2.30 5.69 -12.30
C GLU A 250 -1.36 6.27 -13.36
N LYS A 251 -0.81 5.44 -14.25
CA LYS A 251 0.11 5.88 -15.31
C LYS A 251 -0.56 6.86 -16.29
N PRO A 252 -1.77 6.62 -16.82
CA PRO A 252 -2.47 7.60 -17.64
C PRO A 252 -2.70 8.94 -16.92
N PHE A 253 -3.07 8.89 -15.64
CA PHE A 253 -3.20 10.08 -14.82
C PHE A 253 -1.87 10.84 -14.68
N ILE A 254 -0.79 10.13 -14.37
CA ILE A 254 0.55 10.73 -14.20
C ILE A 254 0.98 11.45 -15.48
N VAL A 255 0.85 10.78 -16.63
CA VAL A 255 1.28 11.32 -17.94
C VAL A 255 0.52 12.60 -18.27
N ARG A 256 -0.81 12.59 -18.08
CA ARG A 256 -1.67 13.73 -18.36
C ARG A 256 -1.44 14.90 -17.41
N THR A 257 -1.28 14.61 -16.11
CA THR A 257 -1.32 15.63 -15.06
C THR A 257 0.06 16.21 -14.76
N TYR A 258 1.14 15.41 -14.82
CA TYR A 258 2.49 15.87 -14.44
C TYR A 258 3.50 15.91 -15.58
N LEU A 259 3.29 15.13 -16.66
CA LEU A 259 4.25 15.05 -17.78
C LEU A 259 3.77 15.78 -19.03
N GLY A 260 2.56 16.34 -19.03
CA GLY A 260 2.00 17.11 -20.14
C GLY A 260 1.75 16.32 -21.43
N GLY A 261 1.79 14.99 -21.38
CA GLY A 261 1.61 14.12 -22.54
C GLY A 261 0.19 13.57 -22.69
N THR A 262 -0.18 13.16 -23.89
CA THR A 262 -1.31 12.25 -24.12
C THR A 262 -0.88 10.81 -23.77
N ALA A 263 -1.66 10.12 -22.94
CA ALA A 263 -1.40 8.72 -22.62
C ALA A 263 -1.54 7.87 -23.89
N ALA A 264 -0.46 7.17 -24.27
CA ALA A 264 -0.45 6.19 -25.36
C ALA A 264 -1.12 4.87 -24.94
#